data_AF-A0A661DKG7-F1
#
_entry.id   AF-A0A661DKG7-F1
#
_cell.length_a   1.000
_cell.length_b   1.000
_cell.length_c   1.000
_cell.angle_alpha   90.00
_cell.angle_beta   90.00
_cell.angle_gamma   90.00
#
_symmetry.space_group_name_H-M   'P 1'
#
loop_
_entity.id
_entity.type
_entity.pdbx_description
1 polymer ?
#
loop_
_entity_poly.entity_id
_entity_poly.type
_entity_poly.pdbx_seq_one_letter_code
_entity_poly.pdbx_strand_id
1 'polypeptide(L)' 'MVTQLSEQKIKSLRVDCDKDVILMSIEQIGGIACHTGRESCFYFELSESSDDHKQWLAVEPVIKNPDEIYKK' A
#
# COMPACT_ATOMS: atom_id res chain seq x y z
N MET A 1 -15.46 -19.30 6.36
CA MET A 1 -14.81 -18.74 5.16
C MET A 1 -15.19 -17.28 5.08
N VAL A 2 -14.32 -16.39 5.57
CA VAL A 2 -14.41 -14.97 5.24
C VAL A 2 -13.12 -14.70 4.49
N THR A 3 -13.20 -14.64 3.16
CA THR A 3 -12.16 -14.02 2.35
C THR A 3 -12.03 -12.60 2.89
N GLN A 4 -10.90 -12.27 3.51
CA GLN A 4 -10.72 -10.95 4.09
C GLN A 4 -10.47 -10.00 2.92
N LEU A 5 -11.54 -9.37 2.44
CA LEU A 5 -11.54 -8.49 1.26
C LEU A 5 -10.67 -7.27 1.55
N SER A 6 -9.72 -6.98 0.66
CA SER A 6 -9.00 -5.71 0.63
C SER A 6 -9.87 -4.71 -0.13
N GLU A 7 -10.70 -3.99 0.62
CA GLU A 7 -11.65 -3.02 0.08
C GLU A 7 -11.30 -1.61 0.53
N GLN A 8 -11.49 -0.62 -0.34
CA GLN A 8 -11.27 0.79 -0.02
C GLN A 8 -12.60 1.53 0.00
N LYS A 9 -13.04 1.92 1.19
CA LYS A 9 -14.23 2.76 1.35
C LYS A 9 -13.85 4.22 1.18
N ILE A 10 -14.27 4.82 0.07
CA ILE A 10 -14.00 6.23 -0.23
C ILE A 10 -14.70 7.12 0.81
N LYS A 11 -13.93 8.04 1.41
CA LYS A 11 -14.40 9.07 2.35
C LYS A 11 -14.55 10.41 1.66
N SER A 12 -13.60 10.78 0.82
CA SER A 12 -13.66 12.00 0.00
C SER A 12 -12.76 11.89 -1.22
N LEU A 13 -13.07 12.72 -2.23
CA LEU A 13 -12.30 12.88 -3.46
C LEU A 13 -11.91 14.34 -3.61
N ARG A 14 -10.68 14.59 -4.05
CA ARG A 14 -10.20 15.89 -4.51
C ARG A 14 -9.61 15.73 -5.90
N VAL A 15 -9.62 16.80 -6.67
CA VAL A 15 -9.05 16.88 -8.02
C VAL A 15 -8.00 18.00 -7.99
N ASP A 16 -6.93 17.86 -8.75
CA ASP A 16 -5.95 18.93 -8.93
C ASP A 16 -6.44 20.05 -9.88
N CYS A 17 -5.56 20.99 -10.21
CA CYS A 17 -5.97 22.26 -10.82
C CYS A 17 -6.37 22.14 -12.29
N ASP A 18 -5.69 21.29 -13.05
CA ASP A 18 -5.94 20.97 -14.46
C ASP A 18 -6.75 19.68 -14.65
N LYS A 19 -7.03 18.95 -13.56
CA LYS A 19 -7.99 17.86 -13.47
C LYS A 19 -7.53 16.56 -14.12
N ASP A 20 -6.24 16.27 -14.07
CA ASP A 20 -5.68 15.00 -14.52
C ASP A 20 -5.24 14.07 -13.37
N VAL A 21 -5.32 14.53 -12.11
CA VAL A 21 -5.11 13.71 -10.91
C VAL A 21 -6.30 13.77 -9.94
N ILE A 22 -6.65 12.60 -9.40
CA ILE A 22 -7.58 12.46 -8.27
C ILE A 22 -6.82 12.05 -7.02
N LEU A 23 -7.03 12.78 -5.92
CA LEU A 23 -6.62 12.36 -4.59
C LEU A 23 -7.82 11.77 -3.84
N MET A 24 -7.71 10.51 -3.42
CA MET A 24 -8.75 9.81 -2.67
C MET A 24 -8.35 9.68 -1.20
N SER A 25 -9.20 10.16 -0.29
CA SER A 25 -9.13 9.78 1.12
C SER A 25 -10.03 8.59 1.33
N ILE A 26 -9.48 7.50 1.87
CA ILE A 26 -10.16 6.21 2.01
C ILE A 26 -10.07 5.69 3.44
N GLU A 27 -10.97 4.77 3.79
CA GLU A 27 -10.81 3.83 4.90
C GLU A 27 -10.48 2.46 4.30
N GLN A 28 -9.30 1.92 4.63
CA GLN A 28 -8.87 0.60 4.15
C GLN A 28 -9.51 -0.49 5.02
N ILE A 29 -10.42 -1.24 4.41
CA ILE A 29 -11.03 -2.41 5.01
C ILE A 29 -10.13 -3.62 4.73
N GLY A 30 -10.03 -4.51 5.71
CA GLY A 30 -9.14 -5.67 5.63
C GLY A 30 -7.70 -5.40 6.09
N GLY A 31 -7.33 -4.16 6.44
CA GLY A 31 -6.08 -3.84 7.13
C GLY A 31 -4.80 -3.90 6.30
N ILE A 32 -4.89 -4.23 5.01
CA ILE A 32 -3.78 -4.16 4.05
C ILE A 32 -4.34 -3.67 2.71
N ALA A 33 -3.62 -2.81 1.98
CA ALA A 33 -3.92 -2.50 0.59
C ALA A 33 -3.09 -3.36 -0.38
N CYS A 34 -1.89 -3.79 0.06
CA CYS A 34 -0.94 -4.46 -0.80
C CYS A 34 -1.10 -5.99 -0.77
N HIS A 35 -1.04 -6.62 -1.94
CA HIS A 35 -1.09 -8.08 -2.09
C HIS A 35 0.15 -8.81 -1.51
N THR A 36 1.20 -8.07 -1.13
CA THR A 36 2.35 -8.61 -0.40
C THR A 36 2.13 -8.64 1.11
N GLY A 37 0.91 -8.32 1.56
CA GLY A 37 0.52 -8.36 2.96
C GLY A 37 0.91 -7.14 3.77
N ARG A 38 1.16 -6.01 3.11
CA ARG A 38 1.56 -4.74 3.73
C ARG A 38 0.43 -3.71 3.68
N GLU A 39 0.52 -2.70 4.54
CA GLU A 39 -0.45 -1.61 4.54
C GLU A 39 -0.46 -0.88 3.20
N SER A 40 0.72 -0.48 2.71
CA SER A 40 0.89 0.26 1.46
C SER A 40 1.64 -0.56 0.40
N CYS A 41 1.37 -0.28 -0.88
CA CYS A 41 2.23 -0.75 -1.97
C CYS A 41 3.56 0.03 -2.03
N PHE A 42 3.61 1.23 -1.45
CA PHE A 42 4.78 2.12 -1.45
C PHE A 42 5.69 1.85 -0.24
N TYR A 43 6.01 0.58 -0.02
CA TYR A 43 6.81 0.14 1.13
C TYR A 43 8.32 0.13 0.88
N PHE A 44 8.76 0.46 -0.34
CA PHE A 44 10.17 0.64 -0.67
C PHE A 44 10.56 2.11 -0.55
N GLU A 45 11.61 2.38 0.21
CA GLU A 45 12.19 3.71 0.35
C GLU A 45 13.62 3.71 -0.20
N LEU A 46 14.02 4.82 -0.82
CA LEU A 46 15.36 5.00 -1.34
C LEU A 46 16.29 5.40 -0.18
N SER A 47 17.23 4.53 0.16
CA SER A 47 18.23 4.75 1.21
C SER A 47 19.60 5.02 0.61
N GLU A 48 20.35 5.92 1.24
CA GLU A 48 21.77 6.19 0.96
C GLU A 48 22.65 5.41 1.94
N SER A 49 23.62 4.65 1.41
CA SER A 49 24.62 3.96 2.22
C SER A 49 25.81 4.87 2.55
N SER A 50 26.67 4.43 3.46
CA SER A 50 27.91 5.12 3.84
C SER A 50 28.91 5.33 2.69
N ASP A 51 28.72 4.59 1.59
CA ASP A 51 29.64 4.54 0.46
C ASP A 51 29.05 5.26 -0.77
N ASP A 52 28.14 6.23 -0.57
CA ASP A 52 27.42 7.00 -1.60
C ASP A 52 26.60 6.15 -2.60
N HIS A 53 26.26 4.92 -2.24
CA HIS A 53 25.39 4.06 -3.06
C HIS A 53 23.92 4.19 -2.64
N LYS A 54 23.04 4.30 -3.64
CA LYS A 54 21.58 4.34 -3.45
C LYS A 54 20.98 2.94 -3.61
N GLN A 55 20.12 2.55 -2.67
CA GLN A 55 19.42 1.27 -2.69
C GLN A 55 17.96 1.42 -2.28
N TRP A 56 17.08 0.63 -2.91
CA TRP A 56 15.68 0.52 -2.50
C TRP A 56 15.55 -0.50 -1.38
N LEU A 57 15.10 -0.08 -0.21
CA LEU A 57 14.90 -0.95 0.94
C LEU A 57 13.42 -1.04 1.29
N ALA A 58 12.94 -2.25 1.58
CA ALA A 58 11.61 -2.43 2.13
C ALA A 58 11.61 -1.97 3.59
N VAL A 59 10.91 -0.89 3.90
CA VAL A 59 10.94 -0.23 5.22
C VAL A 59 9.70 -0.52 6.09
N GLU A 60 8.62 -1.01 5.50
CA GLU A 60 7.40 -1.37 6.24
C GLU A 60 7.39 -2.88 6.58
N PRO A 61 6.63 -3.34 7.60
CA PRO A 61 6.49 -4.75 7.98
C PRO A 61 5.41 -5.50 7.18
N VAL A 62 5.52 -6.83 7.10
CA VAL A 62 4.48 -7.69 6.51
C VAL A 62 3.45 -7.94 7.60
N ILE A 63 2.25 -7.41 7.43
CA ILE A 63 1.15 -7.47 8.39
C ILE A 63 0.37 -8.78 8.23
N LYS A 64 0.27 -9.30 7.01
CA LYS A 64 -0.40 -10.56 6.70
C LYS A 64 0.43 -11.43 5.76
N ASN A 65 0.33 -12.74 5.91
CA ASN A 65 1.02 -13.65 5.00
C ASN A 65 0.42 -13.58 3.58
N PRO A 66 1.20 -13.27 2.52
CA PRO A 66 0.73 -13.21 1.14
C PRO A 66 -0.03 -14.46 0.66
N ASP A 67 0.45 -15.63 1.07
CA ASP A 67 -0.13 -16.93 0.67
C ASP A 67 -1.53 -17.14 1.26
N GLU A 68 -1.92 -16.31 2.24
CA GLU A 68 -3.22 -16.36 2.88
C GLU A 68 -4.22 -15.34 2.34
N ILE A 69 -3.77 -14.38 1.53
CA ILE A 69 -4.60 -13.29 1.01
C ILE A 69 -5.51 -13.78 -0.12
N TYR A 70 -4.97 -14.56 -1.05
CA TYR A 70 -5.71 -15.09 -2.19
C TYR A 70 -5.64 -16.62 -2.20
N LYS A 71 -6.25 -17.27 -1.21
CA LYS A 71 -6.51 -18.71 -1.29
C LYS A 71 -7.62 -18.94 -2.32
N LYS A 72 -7.30 -19.61 -3.44
CA LYS A 72 -8.29 -20.10 -4.42
C LYS A 72 -9.18 -21.17 -3.79
#